data_AF-A0A401W423-F1
#
_entry.id   AF-A0A401W423-F1
#
_cell.length_a   1.000
_cell.length_b   1.000
_cell.length_c   1.000
_cell.angle_alpha   90.00
_cell.angle_beta   90.00
_cell.angle_gamma   90.00
#
_symmetry.space_group_name_H-M   'P 1'
#
loop_
_entity.id
_entity.type
_entity.pdbx_description
1 polymer ?
#
loop_
_entity_poly.entity_id
_entity_poly.type
_entity_poly.pdbx_seq_one_letter_code
_entity_poly.pdbx_strand_id
1 'polypeptide(L)'
;MNDAEYRRFADAAAQCQMTNAAFLAFAVDKAARDLTRTAAEIATERAVIDELFAARRHLGRIHGLFNQVAKALNSGADAPHLTAAANAVLQAAGRMEGAADALLAHRDSSAPA
;
A
#
# COMPACT_ATOMS: atom_id res chain seq x y z
N MET A 1 34.59 0.88 -15.75
CA MET A 1 35.09 0.46 -14.43
C MET A 1 36.49 1.00 -14.27
N ASN A 2 36.74 1.86 -13.29
CA ASN A 2 38.08 2.36 -13.01
C ASN A 2 38.91 1.31 -12.25
N ASP A 3 40.22 1.54 -12.11
CA ASP A 3 41.13 0.56 -11.50
C ASP A 3 40.79 0.25 -10.03
N ALA A 4 40.25 1.22 -9.30
CA ALA A 4 39.81 1.02 -7.92
C ALA A 4 38.53 0.18 -7.82
N GLU A 5 37.62 0.33 -8.78
CA GLU A 5 36.42 -0.50 -8.92
C GLU A 5 36.77 -1.91 -9.38
N TYR A 6 37.68 -2.06 -10.36
CA TYR A 6 38.13 -3.37 -10.83
C TYR A 6 38.78 -4.18 -9.70
N ARG A 7 39.62 -3.53 -8.88
CA ARG A 7 40.27 -4.17 -7.75
C ARG A 7 39.28 -4.65 -6.70
N ARG A 8 38.35 -3.78 -6.29
CA ARG A 8 37.25 -4.14 -5.36
C ARG A 8 36.41 -5.30 -5.88
N PHE A 9 36.11 -5.30 -7.18
CA PHE A 9 35.39 -6.38 -7.84
C PHE A 9 36.17 -7.70 -7.84
N ALA A 10 37.46 -7.68 -8.21
CA ALA A 10 38.31 -8.87 -8.24
C ALA A 10 38.55 -9.45 -6.84
N ASP A 11 38.75 -8.58 -5.84
CA ASP A 11 38.88 -8.99 -4.44
C ASP A 11 37.60 -9.68 -3.93
N ALA A 12 36.43 -9.14 -4.28
CA ALA A 12 35.15 -9.74 -3.93
C ALA A 12 34.92 -11.08 -4.65
N ALA A 13 35.30 -11.20 -5.93
CA ALA A 13 35.26 -12.47 -6.65
C ALA A 13 36.15 -13.53 -5.98
N ALA A 14 37.36 -13.14 -5.56
CA ALA A 14 38.30 -14.02 -4.86
C ALA A 14 37.77 -14.46 -3.49
N GLN A 15 37.18 -13.54 -2.71
CA GLN A 15 36.53 -13.85 -1.43
C GLN A 15 35.37 -14.83 -1.59
N CYS A 16 34.61 -14.71 -2.68
CA CYS A 16 33.53 -15.63 -3.03
C CYS A 16 34.01 -16.92 -3.72
N GLN A 17 35.32 -17.11 -3.89
CA GLN A 17 35.91 -18.26 -4.59
C GLN A 17 35.34 -18.45 -6.01
N MET A 18 35.02 -17.34 -6.68
CA MET A 18 34.44 -17.31 -8.02
C MET A 18 35.44 -16.74 -9.01
N THR A 19 35.31 -17.13 -10.28
CA THR A 19 35.96 -16.36 -11.36
C THR A 19 35.31 -14.97 -11.44
N ASN A 20 36.06 -13.98 -11.94
CA ASN A 20 35.53 -12.63 -12.15
C ASN A 20 34.22 -12.65 -12.95
N ALA A 21 34.16 -13.44 -14.02
CA ALA A 21 32.95 -13.56 -14.85
C ALA A 21 31.75 -14.16 -14.06
N ALA A 22 31.98 -15.21 -13.27
CA ALA A 22 30.95 -15.83 -12.45
C ALA A 22 30.45 -14.87 -11.36
N PHE A 23 31.36 -14.15 -10.71
CA PHE A 23 31.02 -13.17 -9.69
C PHE A 23 30.24 -11.99 -10.28
N LEU A 24 30.62 -11.51 -11.48
CA LEU A 24 29.89 -10.45 -12.16
C LEU A 24 28.45 -10.88 -12.48
N ALA A 25 28.27 -12.08 -13.03
CA ALA A 25 26.95 -12.63 -13.33
C ALA A 25 26.10 -12.77 -12.06
N PHE A 26 26.68 -13.27 -10.97
CA PHE A 26 26.04 -13.37 -9.67
C PHE A 26 25.64 -11.99 -9.10
N ALA A 27 26.54 -11.01 -9.14
CA ALA A 27 26.28 -9.66 -8.64
C ALA A 27 25.18 -8.96 -9.45
N VAL A 28 25.16 -9.14 -10.77
CA VAL A 28 24.13 -8.60 -11.66
C VAL A 28 22.77 -9.26 -11.41
N ASP A 29 22.70 -10.60 -11.26
CA ASP A 29 21.45 -11.30 -10.91
C ASP A 29 20.91 -10.81 -9.56
N LYS A 30 21.78 -10.69 -8.56
CA LYS A 30 21.40 -10.19 -7.24
C LYS A 30 20.89 -8.74 -7.28
N ALA A 31 21.55 -7.86 -8.03
CA ALA A 31 21.11 -6.48 -8.22
C ALA A 31 19.76 -6.40 -8.96
N ALA A 32 19.54 -7.23 -9.98
CA ALA A 32 18.27 -7.30 -10.71
C ALA A 32 17.10 -7.78 -9.83
N ARG A 33 17.36 -8.77 -8.95
CA ARG A 33 16.37 -9.21 -7.95
C ARG A 33 16.05 -8.12 -6.95
N ASP A 34 17.04 -7.33 -6.55
CA ASP A 34 16.82 -6.24 -5.60
C ASP A 34 15.93 -5.15 -6.20
N LEU A 35 16.17 -4.76 -7.46
CA LEU A 35 15.28 -3.85 -8.20
C LEU A 35 13.85 -4.39 -8.31
N THR A 36 13.71 -5.69 -8.57
CA THR A 36 12.40 -6.35 -8.66
C THR A 36 11.69 -6.36 -7.30
N ARG A 37 12.44 -6.61 -6.21
CA ARG A 37 11.94 -6.54 -4.83
C ARG A 37 11.44 -5.14 -4.49
N THR A 38 12.25 -4.11 -4.76
CA THR A 38 11.84 -2.71 -4.55
C THR A 38 10.63 -2.34 -5.39
N ALA A 39 10.54 -2.80 -6.64
CA ALA A 39 9.37 -2.55 -7.47
C ALA A 39 8.10 -3.22 -6.92
N ALA A 40 8.21 -4.44 -6.38
CA ALA A 40 7.10 -5.15 -5.74
C ALA A 40 6.65 -4.46 -4.44
N GLU A 41 7.58 -3.95 -3.64
CA GLU A 41 7.29 -3.16 -2.44
C GLU A 41 6.55 -1.86 -2.81
N ILE A 42 7.04 -1.10 -3.80
CA ILE A 42 6.37 0.11 -4.30
C ILE A 42 4.97 -0.19 -4.86
N ALA A 43 4.81 -1.29 -5.60
CA ALA A 43 3.50 -1.70 -6.12
C ALA A 43 2.52 -2.00 -4.98
N THR A 44 2.99 -2.67 -3.92
CA THR A 44 2.21 -2.95 -2.71
C THR A 44 1.80 -1.65 -2.02
N GLU A 45 2.72 -0.71 -1.82
CA GLU A 45 2.41 0.60 -1.22
C GLU A 45 1.39 1.40 -2.05
N ARG A 46 1.50 1.37 -3.38
CA ARG A 46 0.54 2.03 -4.27
C ARG A 46 -0.85 1.44 -4.14
N ALA A 47 -0.98 0.11 -4.05
CA ALA A 47 -2.27 -0.55 -3.85
C ALA A 47 -2.94 -0.09 -2.54
N VAL A 48 -2.16 0.02 -1.46
CA VAL A 48 -2.62 0.56 -0.16
C VAL A 48 -3.13 2.00 -0.30
N ILE A 49 -2.39 2.86 -1.01
CA ILE A 49 -2.78 4.26 -1.23
C ILE A 49 -4.07 4.35 -2.07
N ASP A 50 -4.22 3.51 -3.08
CA ASP A 50 -5.44 3.46 -3.90
C ASP A 50 -6.66 3.04 -3.09
N GLU A 51 -6.50 2.07 -2.19
CA GLU A 51 -7.55 1.65 -1.26
C GLU A 51 -7.93 2.78 -0.28
N LEU A 52 -6.94 3.52 0.23
CA LEU A 52 -7.19 4.71 1.06
C LEU A 52 -7.96 5.80 0.30
N PHE A 53 -7.60 6.07 -0.96
CA PHE A 53 -8.34 7.02 -1.79
C PHE A 53 -9.75 6.53 -2.11
N ALA A 54 -9.95 5.23 -2.32
CA ALA A 54 -11.29 4.66 -2.45
C ALA A 54 -12.11 4.88 -1.18
N ALA A 55 -11.57 4.58 0.00
CA ALA A 55 -12.20 4.83 1.28
C ALA A 55 -12.58 6.31 1.47
N ARG A 56 -11.67 7.25 1.15
CA ARG A 56 -11.95 8.68 1.16
C ARG A 56 -13.11 9.08 0.25
N ARG A 57 -13.21 8.51 -0.96
CA ARG A 57 -14.35 8.75 -1.87
C ARG A 57 -15.66 8.21 -1.27
N HIS A 58 -15.62 7.05 -0.62
CA HIS A 58 -16.78 6.51 0.09
C HIS A 58 -17.23 7.43 1.23
N LEU A 59 -16.30 7.97 2.02
CA LEU A 59 -16.58 8.97 3.06
C LEU A 59 -17.21 10.25 2.51
N GLY A 60 -16.71 10.76 1.37
CA GLY A 60 -17.31 11.91 0.70
C GLY A 60 -18.78 11.68 0.32
N ARG A 61 -19.12 10.48 -0.16
CA ARG A 61 -20.52 10.11 -0.45
C ARG A 61 -21.38 10.02 0.81
N ILE A 62 -20.84 9.44 1.88
CA ILE A 62 -21.50 9.34 3.19
C ILE A 62 -21.83 10.74 3.74
N HIS A 63 -20.86 11.65 3.70
CA HIS A 63 -21.05 13.04 4.14
C HIS A 63 -22.13 13.73 3.30
N GLY A 64 -22.13 13.52 1.98
CA GLY A 64 -23.17 14.03 1.10
C GLY A 64 -24.58 13.54 1.48
N LEU A 65 -24.73 12.26 1.81
CA LEU A 65 -26.00 11.69 2.27
C LEU A 65 -26.43 12.26 3.63
N PHE A 66 -25.50 12.39 4.58
CA PHE A 66 -25.80 12.99 5.88
C PHE A 66 -26.26 14.45 5.73
N ASN A 67 -25.61 15.21 4.86
CA ASN A 67 -25.99 16.59 4.57
C ASN A 67 -27.40 16.68 3.93
N GLN A 68 -27.75 15.73 3.06
CA GLN A 68 -29.10 15.63 2.49
C GLN A 68 -30.14 15.26 3.55
N VAL A 69 -29.82 14.33 4.43
CA VAL A 69 -30.66 13.95 5.59
C VAL A 69 -30.90 15.14 6.51
N ALA A 70 -29.85 15.86 6.89
CA ALA A 70 -29.96 17.06 7.72
C ALA A 70 -30.82 18.14 7.05
N LYS A 71 -30.68 18.32 5.72
CA LYS A 71 -31.49 19.25 4.95
C LYS A 71 -32.97 18.84 4.91
N ALA A 72 -33.26 17.56 4.73
CA ALA A 72 -34.62 17.02 4.72
C ALA A 72 -35.32 17.21 6.07
N LEU A 73 -34.63 16.87 7.17
CA LEU A 73 -35.13 17.07 8.53
C LEU A 73 -35.35 18.56 8.85
N ASN A 74 -34.39 19.42 8.51
CA ASN A 74 -34.52 20.87 8.70
C ASN A 74 -35.65 21.49 7.86
N SER A 75 -36.08 20.82 6.79
CA SER A 75 -37.22 21.26 5.96
C SER A 75 -38.58 20.75 6.44
N GLY A 76 -38.64 19.93 7.49
CA GLY A 76 -39.87 19.31 7.98
C GLY A 76 -40.45 18.23 7.06
N ALA A 77 -39.64 17.71 6.12
CA ALA A 77 -40.06 16.70 5.17
C ALA A 77 -40.05 15.29 5.80
N ASP A 78 -41.12 14.52 5.56
CA ASP A 78 -41.18 13.12 5.97
C ASP A 78 -40.16 12.31 5.16
N ALA A 79 -39.22 11.66 5.85
CA ALA A 79 -38.00 11.10 5.25
C ALA A 79 -37.95 9.58 5.45
N PRO A 80 -38.78 8.80 4.73
CA PRO A 80 -38.93 7.36 4.93
C PRO A 80 -37.66 6.53 4.61
N HIS A 81 -36.63 7.14 4.01
CA HIS A 81 -35.36 6.47 3.66
C HIS A 81 -34.19 6.82 4.60
N LEU A 82 -34.42 7.62 5.64
CA LEU A 82 -33.37 8.09 6.56
C LEU A 82 -32.65 6.91 7.24
N THR A 83 -33.42 5.94 7.73
CA THR A 83 -32.90 4.76 8.45
C THR A 83 -32.10 3.86 7.51
N ALA A 84 -32.56 3.69 6.27
CA ALA A 84 -31.84 2.92 5.26
C ALA A 84 -30.50 3.59 4.87
N ALA A 85 -30.50 4.92 4.73
CA ALA A 85 -29.30 5.69 4.48
C ALA A 85 -28.32 5.61 5.67
N ALA A 86 -28.80 5.78 6.90
CA ALA A 86 -27.98 5.66 8.11
C ALA A 86 -27.36 4.27 8.25
N ASN A 87 -28.12 3.20 7.98
CA ASN A 87 -27.60 1.83 7.99
C ASN A 87 -26.54 1.59 6.90
N ALA A 88 -26.73 2.12 5.70
CA ALA A 88 -25.73 2.03 4.64
C ALA A 88 -24.43 2.77 5.01
N VAL A 89 -24.54 3.91 5.70
CA VAL A 89 -23.41 4.66 6.25
C VAL A 89 -22.67 3.84 7.31
N LEU A 90 -23.38 3.28 8.28
CA LEU A 90 -22.80 2.42 9.32
C LEU A 90 -22.07 1.21 8.74
N GLN A 91 -22.67 0.53 7.76
CA GLN A 91 -22.05 -0.61 7.07
C GLN A 91 -20.80 -0.22 6.28
N ALA A 92 -20.80 0.97 5.66
CA ALA A 92 -19.62 1.48 4.98
C ALA A 92 -18.51 1.87 5.98
N ALA A 93 -18.86 2.45 7.14
CA ALA A 93 -17.92 2.76 8.20
C ALA A 93 -17.25 1.50 8.76
N GLY A 94 -18.03 0.46 9.07
CA GLY A 94 -17.48 -0.81 9.58
C GLY A 94 -16.55 -1.51 8.58
N ARG A 95 -16.83 -1.43 7.27
CA ARG A 95 -15.92 -1.96 6.24
C ARG A 95 -14.60 -1.18 6.16
N MET A 96 -14.62 0.13 6.37
CA MET A 96 -13.38 0.91 6.42
C MET A 96 -12.56 0.61 7.66
N GLU A 97 -13.21 0.44 8.82
CA GLU A 97 -12.55 0.07 10.06
C GLU A 97 -11.85 -1.29 9.91
N GLY A 98 -12.54 -2.28 9.36
CA GLY A 98 -11.93 -3.59 9.07
C GLY A 98 -10.78 -3.53 8.04
N ALA A 99 -10.87 -2.67 7.03
CA ALA A 99 -9.77 -2.46 6.08
C ALA A 99 -8.56 -1.76 6.71
N ALA A 100 -8.80 -0.77 7.59
CA ALA A 100 -7.75 -0.09 8.34
C ALA A 100 -7.05 -1.05 9.32
N ASP A 101 -7.81 -1.91 10.00
CA ASP A 101 -7.27 -2.94 10.89
C ASP A 101 -6.42 -3.96 10.13
N ALA A 102 -6.89 -4.42 8.96
CA ALA A 102 -6.13 -5.32 8.09
C ALA A 102 -4.82 -4.67 7.61
N LEU A 103 -4.84 -3.37 7.32
CA LEU A 103 -3.64 -2.62 6.93
C LEU A 103 -2.63 -2.52 8.07
N LEU A 104 -3.09 -2.23 9.29
CA LEU A 104 -2.25 -2.15 10.47
C LEU A 104 -1.62 -3.52 10.77
N ALA A 105 -2.40 -4.60 10.72
CA ALA A 105 -1.92 -5.96 10.91
C ALA A 105 -0.87 -6.39 9.85
N HIS A 106 -1.05 -5.96 8.59
CA HIS A 106 -0.08 -6.23 7.52
C HIS A 106 1.24 -5.49 7.74
N ARG A 107 1.19 -4.26 8.27
CA ARG A 107 2.39 -3.49 8.65
C ARG A 107 3.14 -4.13 9.81
N ASP A 108 2.44 -4.55 10.86
CA ASP A 108 3.06 -5.19 12.02
C ASP A 108 3.68 -6.55 11.68
N SER A 109 3.09 -7.29 10.74
CA SER A 109 3.63 -8.55 10.24
C SER A 109 4.85 -8.39 9.32
N SER A 110 5.07 -7.20 8.78
CA SER A 110 6.17 -6.89 7.85
C SER A 110 7.37 -6.21 8.52
N ALA A 111 7.29 -5.92 9.83
CA ALA A 111 8.41 -5.38 10.60
C ALA A 111 9.43 -6.49 10.93
N PRO A 112 10.72 -6.35 10.56
CA PRO A 112 11.73 -7.33 10.95
C PRO A 112 12.03 -7.26 12.45
N ALA A 113 12.19 -8.42 13.08
CA ALA A 113 12.68 -8.58 14.45
C ALA A 113 14.16 -8.19 14.59
#